data_AF-A0A0J7YNC1-F1
#
_entry.id   AF-A0A0J7YNC1-F1
#
_cell.length_a   1.000
_cell.length_b   1.000
_cell.length_c   1.000
_cell.angle_alpha   90.00
_cell.angle_beta   90.00
_cell.angle_gamma   90.00
#
_symmetry.space_group_name_H-M   'P 1'
#
loop_
_entity.id
_entity.type
_entity.pdbx_description
1 polymer ?
#
loop_
_entity_poly.entity_id
_entity_poly.type
_entity_poly.pdbx_seq_one_letter_code
_entity_poly.pdbx_strand_id
1 'polypeptide(L)'
;KLNAIESIELTRPVVSSGSPQGKEHLRGWIAEGKLEFSEELGDLLRQFDIKLACSVYLRANCPDKVIICFLQLGEFDKIIAYAANVKHTPDYAMLLQQLHRINRDQALSFAQKLKLVDLTVSFSWVYYVHSSTENGSLLPVKDIVEIFMASQDAKST
;
A
#
# COMPACT_ATOMS: atom_id res chain seq x y z
N LYS A 1 14.16 23.16 -7.69
CA LYS A 1 13.15 22.31 -7.03
C LYS A 1 11.95 23.20 -6.79
N LEU A 2 10.79 22.86 -7.34
CA LEU A 2 9.55 23.63 -7.18
C LEU A 2 9.01 23.42 -5.76
N ASN A 3 8.23 24.36 -5.25
CA ASN A 3 7.53 24.20 -3.98
C ASN A 3 6.28 23.30 -4.16
N ALA A 4 5.60 22.95 -3.05
CA ALA A 4 4.44 22.06 -3.08
C ALA A 4 3.28 22.60 -3.95
N ILE A 5 2.98 23.91 -3.85
CA ILE A 5 1.90 24.57 -4.60
C ILE A 5 2.25 24.63 -6.09
N GLU A 6 3.47 25.06 -6.42
CA GLU A 6 3.98 25.12 -7.79
C GLU A 6 3.99 23.73 -8.44
N SER A 7 4.35 22.68 -7.68
CA SER A 7 4.36 21.31 -8.17
C SER A 7 2.94 20.84 -8.51
N ILE A 8 1.95 21.15 -7.67
CA ILE A 8 0.55 20.80 -7.90
C ILE A 8 -0.02 21.56 -9.10
N GLU A 9 0.20 22.87 -9.17
CA GLU A 9 -0.33 23.71 -10.24
C GLU A 9 0.29 23.40 -11.61
N LEU A 10 1.56 22.97 -11.64
CA LEU A 10 2.19 22.45 -12.85
C LEU A 10 1.59 21.10 -13.27
N THR A 11 1.25 20.24 -12.30
CA THR A 11 0.79 18.87 -12.55
C THR A 11 -0.68 18.81 -12.94
N ARG A 12 -1.52 19.72 -12.42
CA ARG A 12 -2.96 19.79 -12.68
C ARG A 12 -3.33 19.84 -14.18
N PRO A 13 -2.78 20.74 -15.03
CA PRO A 13 -3.11 20.78 -16.45
C PRO A 13 -2.62 19.54 -17.19
N VAL A 14 -1.46 19.01 -16.79
CA VAL A 14 -0.88 17.81 -17.41
C VAL A 14 -1.76 16.59 -17.16
N VAL A 15 -2.21 16.40 -15.92
CA VAL A 15 -3.13 15.34 -15.53
C VAL A 15 -4.50 15.51 -16.20
N SER A 16 -5.07 16.71 -16.19
CA SER A 16 -6.36 16.99 -16.82
C SER A 16 -6.34 16.80 -18.33
N SER A 17 -5.21 17.06 -19.00
CA SER A 17 -5.06 16.86 -20.44
C SER A 17 -5.04 15.39 -20.83
N GLY A 18 -4.61 14.51 -19.92
CA GLY A 18 -4.44 13.08 -20.16
C GLY A 18 -3.45 12.72 -21.29
N SER A 19 -2.67 13.68 -21.78
CA SER A 19 -1.79 13.48 -22.94
C SER A 19 -0.65 12.50 -22.62
N PRO A 20 -0.29 11.57 -23.53
CA PRO A 20 0.87 10.70 -23.39
C PRO A 20 2.19 11.46 -23.16
N GLN A 21 2.34 12.63 -23.79
CA GLN A 21 3.53 13.48 -23.64
C GLN A 21 3.59 14.09 -22.23
N GLY A 22 2.43 14.49 -21.72
CA GLY A 22 2.29 14.99 -20.35
C GLY A 22 2.71 13.95 -19.31
N LYS A 23 2.32 12.70 -19.53
CA LYS A 23 2.74 11.57 -18.68
C LYS A 23 4.25 11.36 -18.69
N GLU A 24 4.89 11.51 -19.85
CA GLU A 24 6.34 11.37 -19.96
C GLU A 24 7.08 12.54 -19.30
N HIS A 25 6.59 13.77 -19.45
CA HIS A 25 7.12 14.92 -18.72
C HIS A 25 7.02 14.75 -17.21
N LEU A 26 5.87 14.26 -16.71
CA LEU A 26 5.69 13.98 -15.28
C LEU A 26 6.66 12.91 -14.77
N ARG A 27 6.88 11.85 -15.55
CA ARG A 27 7.88 10.81 -15.23
C ARG A 27 9.27 11.42 -15.10
N GLY A 28 9.67 12.26 -16.06
CA GLY A 28 10.94 12.99 -16.03
C GLY A 28 11.06 13.88 -14.80
N TRP A 29 10.06 14.70 -14.50
CA TRP A 29 10.10 15.62 -13.35
C TRP A 29 10.17 14.91 -11.99
N ILE A 30 9.46 13.78 -11.85
CA ILE A 30 9.53 12.93 -10.66
C ILE A 30 10.91 12.27 -10.54
N ALA A 31 11.45 11.73 -11.64
CA ALA A 31 12.76 11.08 -11.65
C ALA A 31 13.91 12.05 -11.34
N GLU A 32 13.82 13.27 -11.87
CA GLU A 32 14.81 14.34 -11.68
C GLU A 32 14.65 15.07 -10.33
N GLY A 33 13.63 14.72 -9.53
CA GLY A 33 13.38 15.38 -8.24
C GLY A 33 13.08 16.87 -8.37
N LYS A 34 12.50 17.30 -9.50
CA LYS A 34 12.18 18.71 -9.76
C LYS A 34 10.95 19.19 -8.99
N LEU A 35 10.05 18.27 -8.64
CA LEU A 35 8.82 18.51 -7.89
C LEU A 35 9.03 18.27 -6.39
N GLU A 36 8.28 19.00 -5.57
CA GLU A 36 8.14 18.67 -4.15
C GLU A 36 7.13 17.54 -4.01
N PHE A 37 7.54 16.45 -3.37
CA PHE A 37 6.67 15.28 -3.17
C PHE A 37 5.76 15.53 -1.96
N SER A 38 4.45 15.62 -2.21
CA SER A 38 3.42 15.80 -1.19
C SER A 38 2.30 14.78 -1.32
N GLU A 39 1.51 14.60 -0.25
CA GLU A 39 0.31 13.77 -0.27
C GLU A 39 -0.68 14.25 -1.35
N GLU A 40 -0.95 15.55 -1.40
CA GLU A 40 -1.87 16.15 -2.37
C GLU A 40 -1.43 15.92 -3.83
N LEU A 41 -0.12 16.00 -4.11
CA LEU A 41 0.42 15.67 -5.43
C LEU A 41 0.19 14.20 -5.78
N GLY A 42 0.37 13.30 -4.81
CA GLY A 42 0.09 11.88 -4.98
C GLY A 42 -1.40 11.61 -5.23
N ASP A 43 -2.30 12.28 -4.52
CA ASP A 43 -3.76 12.12 -4.67
C ASP A 43 -4.24 12.60 -6.05
N LEU A 44 -3.63 13.68 -6.57
CA LEU A 44 -3.86 14.16 -7.94
C LEU A 44 -3.40 13.12 -8.97
N LEU A 45 -2.18 12.58 -8.83
CA LEU A 45 -1.63 11.59 -9.75
C LEU A 45 -2.38 10.25 -9.70
N ARG A 46 -2.96 9.89 -8.55
CA ARG A 46 -3.66 8.62 -8.37
C ARG A 46 -4.86 8.46 -9.31
N GLN A 47 -5.54 9.55 -9.62
CA GLN A 47 -6.67 9.57 -10.56
C GLN A 47 -6.24 9.22 -11.99
N PHE A 48 -4.96 9.37 -12.30
CA PHE A 48 -4.39 9.18 -13.63
C PHE A 48 -3.54 7.93 -13.76
N ASP A 49 -2.59 7.72 -12.86
CA ASP A 49 -1.73 6.55 -12.81
C ASP A 49 -1.31 6.22 -11.37
N ILE A 50 -1.86 5.14 -10.85
CA ILE A 50 -1.58 4.62 -9.51
C ILE A 50 -0.09 4.30 -9.32
N LYS A 51 0.64 3.85 -10.35
CA LYS A 51 2.08 3.55 -10.23
C LYS A 51 2.92 4.80 -10.02
N LEU A 52 2.55 5.90 -10.68
CA LEU A 52 3.22 7.19 -10.49
C LEU A 52 2.90 7.78 -9.12
N ALA A 53 1.63 7.71 -8.70
CA ALA A 53 1.22 8.12 -7.36
C ALA A 53 2.00 7.36 -6.26
N CYS A 54 2.18 6.04 -6.42
CA CYS A 54 2.98 5.21 -5.51
C CYS A 54 4.40 5.77 -5.32
N SER A 55 5.04 6.14 -6.42
CA SER A 55 6.39 6.70 -6.43
C SER A 55 6.47 8.04 -5.70
N VAL A 56 5.42 8.85 -5.75
CA VAL A 56 5.34 10.12 -5.03
C VAL A 56 5.08 9.87 -3.55
N TYR A 57 4.12 9.02 -3.17
CA TYR A 57 3.83 8.72 -1.76
C TYR A 57 5.03 8.13 -1.01
N LEU A 58 5.81 7.27 -1.67
CA LEU A 58 7.04 6.71 -1.10
C LEU A 58 8.05 7.80 -0.74
N ARG A 59 8.12 8.87 -1.54
CA ARG A 59 9.05 10.00 -1.33
C ARG A 59 8.46 11.06 -0.40
N ALA A 60 7.14 11.20 -0.39
CA ALA A 60 6.40 12.08 0.52
C ALA A 60 6.29 11.53 1.96
N ASN A 61 6.77 10.30 2.20
CA ASN A 61 6.75 9.64 3.51
C ASN A 61 5.32 9.44 4.08
N CYS A 62 4.38 9.05 3.22
CA CYS A 62 2.97 8.80 3.58
C CYS A 62 2.67 7.28 3.60
N PRO A 63 2.98 6.54 4.68
CA PRO A 63 2.95 5.08 4.67
C PRO A 63 1.55 4.50 4.41
N ASP A 64 0.50 5.11 4.94
CA ASP A 64 -0.88 4.64 4.76
C ASP A 64 -1.30 4.68 3.28
N LYS A 65 -0.96 5.77 2.59
CA LYS A 65 -1.26 5.94 1.15
C LYS A 65 -0.42 4.98 0.29
N VAL A 66 0.85 4.76 0.65
CA VAL A 66 1.72 3.79 -0.04
C VAL A 66 1.14 2.38 0.03
N ILE A 67 0.68 1.96 1.21
CA ILE A 67 0.10 0.63 1.42
C ILE A 67 -1.18 0.45 0.60
N ILE A 68 -2.08 1.44 0.62
CA ILE A 68 -3.27 1.42 -0.24
C ILE A 68 -2.89 1.36 -1.73
N CYS A 69 -1.83 2.08 -2.12
CA CYS A 69 -1.36 2.09 -3.49
C CYS A 69 -0.85 0.72 -3.93
N PHE A 70 -0.05 0.04 -3.10
CA PHE A 70 0.40 -1.33 -3.35
C PHE A 70 -0.77 -2.33 -3.36
N LEU A 71 -1.77 -2.14 -2.49
CA LEU A 71 -2.98 -2.97 -2.46
C LEU A 71 -3.72 -2.90 -3.79
N GLN A 72 -3.89 -1.70 -4.36
CA GLN A 72 -4.54 -1.50 -5.65
C GLN A 72 -3.72 -2.03 -6.83
N LEU A 73 -2.39 -2.01 -6.73
CA LEU A 73 -1.48 -2.58 -7.74
C LEU A 73 -1.36 -4.11 -7.66
N GLY A 74 -1.86 -4.72 -6.57
CA GLY A 74 -1.69 -6.16 -6.30
C GLY A 74 -0.26 -6.54 -5.91
N GLU A 75 0.59 -5.59 -5.52
CA GLU A 75 1.98 -5.82 -5.13
C GLU A 75 2.10 -6.19 -3.63
N PHE A 76 1.42 -7.26 -3.23
CA PHE A 76 1.29 -7.68 -1.83
C PHE A 76 2.61 -7.96 -1.13
N ASP A 77 3.60 -8.49 -1.86
CA ASP A 77 4.95 -8.75 -1.33
C ASP A 77 5.63 -7.46 -0.84
N LYS A 78 5.40 -6.33 -1.53
CA LYS A 78 6.00 -5.05 -1.17
C LYS A 78 5.31 -4.40 0.03
N ILE A 79 4.02 -4.67 0.26
CA ILE A 79 3.29 -4.15 1.43
C ILE A 79 3.98 -4.59 2.71
N ILE A 80 4.24 -5.90 2.83
CA ILE A 80 4.80 -6.48 4.06
C ILE A 80 6.25 -6.01 4.26
N ALA A 81 7.04 -6.00 3.19
CA ALA A 81 8.42 -5.49 3.24
C ALA A 81 8.49 -4.00 3.61
N TYR A 82 7.59 -3.18 3.05
CA TYR A 82 7.54 -1.75 3.35
C TYR A 82 7.09 -1.48 4.80
N ALA A 83 6.06 -2.17 5.28
CA ALA A 83 5.59 -2.08 6.66
C ALA A 83 6.70 -2.43 7.67
N ALA A 84 7.47 -3.51 7.39
CA ALA A 84 8.62 -3.90 8.20
C ALA A 84 9.72 -2.83 8.20
N ASN A 85 10.04 -2.25 7.03
CA ASN A 85 11.09 -1.25 6.89
C ASN A 85 10.76 0.07 7.59
N VAL A 86 9.52 0.54 7.47
CA VAL A 86 9.06 1.81 8.07
C VAL A 86 8.67 1.63 9.54
N LYS A 87 8.68 0.39 10.05
CA LYS A 87 8.18 0.02 11.39
C LYS A 87 6.74 0.50 11.62
N HIS A 88 5.97 0.63 10.54
CA HIS A 88 4.57 1.00 10.56
C HIS A 88 3.73 -0.25 10.37
N THR A 89 2.76 -0.47 11.25
CA THR A 89 1.87 -1.64 11.18
C THR A 89 0.53 -1.18 10.64
N PRO A 90 0.23 -1.43 9.35
CA PRO A 90 -1.11 -1.18 8.85
C PRO A 90 -2.10 -2.19 9.43
N ASP A 91 -3.35 -1.79 9.51
CA ASP A 91 -4.45 -2.69 9.85
C ASP A 91 -4.68 -3.68 8.69
N TYR A 92 -3.98 -4.82 8.76
CA TYR A 92 -4.09 -5.88 7.76
C TYR A 92 -5.49 -6.49 7.70
N ALA A 93 -6.28 -6.42 8.78
CA ALA A 93 -7.65 -6.97 8.81
C ALA A 93 -8.56 -6.09 7.99
N MET A 94 -8.50 -4.78 8.23
CA MET A 94 -9.25 -3.80 7.48
C MET A 94 -8.87 -3.84 5.99
N LEU A 95 -7.57 -3.91 5.67
CA LEU A 95 -7.10 -4.00 4.28
C LEU A 95 -7.57 -5.28 3.57
N LEU A 96 -7.50 -6.43 4.26
CA LEU A 96 -7.96 -7.70 3.72
C LEU A 96 -9.48 -7.70 3.51
N GLN A 97 -10.25 -7.16 4.45
CA GLN A 97 -11.70 -7.03 4.33
C GLN A 97 -12.08 -6.12 3.16
N GLN A 98 -11.42 -4.95 3.03
CA GLN A 98 -11.63 -4.04 1.91
C GLN A 98 -11.31 -4.72 0.57
N LEU A 99 -10.17 -5.41 0.48
CA LEU A 99 -9.77 -6.11 -0.72
C LEU A 99 -10.72 -7.27 -1.05
N HIS A 100 -11.17 -8.04 -0.04
CA HIS A 100 -12.11 -9.15 -0.23
C HIS A 100 -13.44 -8.70 -0.84
N ARG A 101 -13.94 -7.52 -0.44
CA ARG A 101 -15.17 -6.94 -1.00
C ARG A 101 -15.02 -6.53 -2.46
N ILE A 102 -13.83 -6.13 -2.88
CA ILE A 102 -13.53 -5.70 -4.25
C ILE A 102 -13.18 -6.90 -5.14
N ASN A 103 -12.25 -7.74 -4.69
CA ASN A 103 -11.71 -8.88 -5.42
C ASN A 103 -11.27 -10.00 -4.46
N ARG A 104 -12.01 -11.12 -4.48
CA ARG A 104 -11.78 -12.27 -3.60
C ARG A 104 -10.48 -13.02 -3.89
N ASP A 105 -10.10 -13.16 -5.15
CA ASP A 105 -8.89 -13.89 -5.56
C ASP A 105 -7.61 -13.15 -5.15
N GLN A 106 -7.64 -11.82 -5.28
CA GLN A 106 -6.57 -10.96 -4.80
C GLN A 106 -6.49 -10.96 -3.27
N ALA A 107 -7.63 -10.96 -2.57
CA ALA A 107 -7.66 -11.10 -1.12
C ALA A 107 -7.09 -12.44 -0.66
N LEU A 108 -7.38 -13.55 -1.35
CA LEU A 108 -6.78 -14.85 -1.06
C LEU A 108 -5.25 -14.79 -1.19
N SER A 109 -4.78 -14.20 -2.29
CA SER A 109 -3.35 -14.02 -2.55
C SER A 109 -2.68 -13.19 -1.45
N PHE A 110 -3.31 -12.09 -1.02
CA PHE A 110 -2.82 -11.26 0.07
C PHE A 110 -2.81 -12.01 1.42
N ALA A 111 -3.87 -12.73 1.74
CA ALA A 111 -3.97 -13.55 2.95
C ALA A 111 -2.92 -14.67 3.00
N GLN A 112 -2.64 -15.33 1.88
CA GLN A 112 -1.57 -16.32 1.77
C GLN A 112 -0.20 -15.70 2.09
N LYS A 113 0.06 -14.49 1.59
CA LYS A 113 1.31 -13.76 1.89
C LYS A 113 1.39 -13.39 3.37
N LEU A 114 0.32 -12.88 3.97
CA LEU A 114 0.26 -12.59 5.41
C LEU A 114 0.54 -13.83 6.26
N LYS A 115 -0.06 -14.97 5.92
CA LYS A 115 0.17 -16.26 6.58
C LYS A 115 1.62 -16.73 6.49
N LEU A 116 2.25 -16.59 5.31
CA LEU A 116 3.65 -16.99 5.15
C LEU A 116 4.58 -16.15 6.03
N VAL A 117 4.31 -14.86 6.18
CA VAL A 117 5.16 -14.01 7.01
C VAL A 117 4.97 -14.34 8.50
N ASP A 118 3.75 -14.62 8.96
CA ASP A 118 3.51 -15.13 10.33
C ASP A 118 4.31 -16.40 10.63
N LEU A 119 4.34 -17.35 9.67
CA LEU A 119 5.15 -18.57 9.79
C LEU A 119 6.66 -18.28 9.78
N THR A 120 7.16 -17.35 8.96
CA THR A 120 8.60 -17.00 8.97
C THR A 120 9.03 -16.32 10.26
N VAL A 121 8.18 -15.47 10.84
CA VAL A 121 8.43 -14.87 12.16
C VAL A 121 8.42 -15.98 13.21
N SER A 122 7.43 -16.88 13.20
CA SER A 122 7.39 -18.02 14.13
C SER A 122 8.59 -18.96 14.02
N PHE A 123 9.19 -19.13 12.84
CA PHE A 123 10.36 -20.00 12.64
C PHE A 123 11.71 -19.32 12.95
N SER A 124 11.75 -18.00 13.12
CA SER A 124 12.98 -17.29 13.52
C SER A 124 13.20 -17.23 15.04
N TRP A 125 12.23 -17.66 15.87
CA TRP A 125 12.26 -17.49 17.33
C TRP A 125 12.36 -18.79 18.16
N VAL A 126 12.86 -19.90 17.62
CA VAL A 126 13.28 -21.04 18.47
C VAL A 126 14.74 -20.90 18.95
N TYR A 127 15.46 -19.81 18.59
CA TYR A 127 16.86 -19.63 18.99
C TYR A 127 17.25 -18.34 19.71
N TYR A 128 16.33 -17.39 20.00
CA TYR A 128 16.64 -16.27 20.89
C TYR A 128 15.49 -15.95 21.84
N VAL A 129 15.89 -15.74 23.09
CA VAL A 129 15.14 -15.88 24.34
C VAL A 129 14.48 -14.57 24.80
N HIS A 130 13.25 -14.72 25.29
CA HIS A 130 12.50 -13.95 26.30
C HIS A 130 12.30 -12.43 26.23
N SER A 131 11.01 -12.11 26.46
CA SER A 131 10.46 -10.94 27.15
C SER A 131 10.67 -9.56 26.53
N SER A 132 9.63 -9.05 25.89
CA SER A 132 8.75 -8.03 26.48
C SER A 132 7.82 -7.45 25.41
N THR A 133 6.53 -7.44 25.72
CA THR A 133 5.50 -6.45 25.33
C THR A 133 5.47 -5.94 23.88
N GLU A 134 4.34 -6.21 23.23
CA GLU A 134 3.70 -5.29 22.27
C GLU A 134 4.58 -4.82 21.11
N ASN A 135 4.84 -5.69 20.12
CA ASN A 135 5.33 -5.22 18.82
C ASN A 135 4.87 -6.14 17.69
N GLY A 136 3.83 -5.71 16.97
CA GLY A 136 3.62 -6.00 15.55
C GLY A 136 3.37 -7.45 15.17
N SER A 137 2.35 -8.09 15.74
CA SER A 137 1.91 -9.41 15.30
C SER A 137 1.10 -9.27 14.01
N LEU A 138 1.54 -9.95 12.95
CA LEU A 138 0.70 -10.21 11.77
C LEU A 138 -0.58 -10.93 12.22
N LEU A 139 -1.66 -10.78 11.47
CA LEU A 139 -2.91 -11.44 11.82
C LEU A 139 -2.72 -12.96 11.93
N PRO A 140 -3.13 -13.59 13.04
CA PRO A 140 -3.04 -15.02 13.17
C PRO A 140 -3.95 -15.68 12.12
N VAL A 141 -3.52 -16.84 11.63
CA VAL A 141 -4.21 -17.58 10.55
C VAL A 141 -5.70 -17.83 10.85
N LYS A 142 -6.06 -17.98 12.12
CA LYS A 142 -7.44 -18.15 12.57
C LYS A 142 -8.31 -16.95 12.21
N ASP A 143 -7.85 -15.73 12.46
CA ASP A 143 -8.59 -14.50 12.20
C ASP A 143 -8.76 -14.26 10.70
N ILE A 144 -7.75 -14.62 9.91
CA ILE A 144 -7.83 -14.61 8.44
C ILE A 144 -8.97 -15.53 7.98
N VAL A 145 -9.02 -16.78 8.48
CA VAL A 145 -10.07 -17.75 8.10
C VAL A 145 -11.45 -17.26 8.53
N GLU A 146 -11.61 -16.72 9.75
CA GLU A 146 -12.88 -16.16 10.21
C GLU A 146 -13.38 -15.02 9.31
N ILE A 147 -12.50 -14.11 8.87
CA ILE A 147 -12.87 -13.03 7.93
C ILE A 147 -13.40 -13.59 6.60
N PHE A 148 -12.77 -14.63 6.05
CA PHE A 148 -13.23 -15.26 4.81
C PHE A 148 -14.55 -16.02 4.98
N MET A 149 -14.76 -16.67 6.13
CA MET A 149 -15.99 -17.41 6.43
C MET A 149 -17.16 -16.46 6.70
N ALA A 150 -16.96 -15.42 7.51
CA ALA A 150 -17.99 -14.41 7.80
C ALA A 150 -18.48 -13.67 6.53
N SER A 151 -17.65 -13.54 5.49
CA SER A 151 -18.08 -12.94 4.23
C SER A 151 -18.89 -13.87 3.32
N GLN A 152 -18.91 -15.19 3.55
CA GLN A 152 -19.75 -16.13 2.80
C GLN A 152 -21.21 -16.09 3.27
N ASP A 153 -21.43 -15.89 4.58
CA ASP A 153 -22.76 -15.85 5.18
C ASP A 153 -23.57 -14.60 4.80
N ALA A 154 -22.90 -13.49 4.46
CA ALA A 154 -23.54 -12.24 4.06
C ALA A 154 -24.22 -12.25 2.67
N LYS A 155 -24.24 -13.39 1.96
CA LYS A 155 -24.91 -13.56 0.66
C LYS A 155 -26.27 -14.26 0.75
N SER A 156 -26.74 -14.62 1.95
CA SER A 156 -27.93 -15.47 2.12
C SER A 156 -29.08 -14.82 2.91
N THR A 157 -29.25 -13.49 2.83
CA THR A 157 -30.42 -12.78 3.36
C THR A 157 -30.84 -11.69 2.40
#